data_AF-A0AAW1R9H7-F1
#
_entry.id   AF-A0AAW1R9H7-F1
#
_cell.length_a   1.000
_cell.length_b   1.000
_cell.length_c   1.000
_cell.angle_alpha   90.00
_cell.angle_beta   90.00
_cell.angle_gamma   90.00
#
_symmetry.space_group_name_H-M   'P 1'
#
loop_
_entity.id
_entity.type
_entity.pdbx_description
1 polymer ?
#
loop_
_entity_poly.entity_id
_entity_poly.type
_entity_poly.pdbx_seq_one_letter_code
_entity_poly.pdbx_strand_id
1 'polypeptide(L)'
;MRAWGRSSETAWALGIAVVTSLAISHTGCNQEQGVSALQKRFEDIYATGIWGGDEHGGRSGGGSTIEFTESARTIVRLVVNLYNIQSMVDTPCGAMVWTPHVLNVIQADDVPSFRYLGGDIVRPVVQANRAKFKDKPNWTFEVFDFTKDPIPDGYDLIFNRDVLQHLSCDHIVDALQNFARSNARYLLVGQHKTVESNLNVEDGQFFFIDLRMAPFHLVKPTRVFEEYVGHLPPDVIAKGCRKPEACKLLMLYEIQYLKQIDYAAMRQGCASIPAKPKGHQRHPTNPAGRL
;
A
#
# COMPACT_ATOMS: atom_id res chain seq x y z
N MET A 1 -83.31 -1.05 -42.32
CA MET A 1 -83.01 -2.10 -43.33
C MET A 1 -81.49 -2.13 -43.49
N ARG A 2 -80.84 -3.19 -42.97
CA ARG A 2 -80.11 -4.24 -43.73
C ARG A 2 -78.95 -3.68 -44.59
N ALA A 3 -77.73 -4.21 -44.62
CA ALA A 3 -76.99 -5.22 -43.87
C ALA A 3 -75.65 -5.47 -44.62
N TRP A 4 -74.55 -5.73 -43.88
CA TRP A 4 -73.39 -6.59 -44.22
C TRP A 4 -72.38 -6.13 -45.29
N GLY A 5 -71.07 -6.37 -45.21
CA GLY A 5 -70.22 -7.10 -44.24
C GLY A 5 -68.83 -7.42 -44.85
N ARG A 6 -67.91 -7.91 -43.97
CA ARG A 6 -66.54 -8.48 -44.17
C ARG A 6 -65.39 -7.47 -44.28
N SER A 7 -64.46 -7.33 -43.32
CA SER A 7 -63.51 -8.24 -42.63
C SER A 7 -62.15 -8.38 -43.34
N SER A 8 -61.10 -7.83 -42.74
CA SER A 8 -59.87 -8.57 -42.42
C SER A 8 -58.94 -7.72 -41.55
N GLU A 9 -58.59 -8.30 -40.41
CA GLU A 9 -57.54 -7.85 -39.51
C GLU A 9 -56.17 -8.03 -40.18
N THR A 10 -55.27 -7.07 -40.02
CA THR A 10 -53.83 -7.33 -39.97
C THR A 10 -53.22 -6.42 -38.91
N ALA A 11 -52.76 -7.07 -37.83
CA ALA A 11 -51.93 -6.51 -36.78
C ALA A 11 -50.46 -6.42 -37.25
N TRP A 12 -49.58 -6.09 -36.30
CA TRP A 12 -48.11 -6.03 -36.32
C TRP A 12 -47.53 -4.65 -36.71
N ALA A 13 -46.64 -4.01 -35.94
CA ALA A 13 -46.16 -4.20 -34.58
C ALA A 13 -45.43 -2.89 -34.21
N LEU A 14 -45.68 -2.35 -33.01
CA LEU A 14 -44.87 -1.29 -32.43
C LEU A 14 -43.48 -1.87 -32.10
N GLY A 15 -42.44 -1.38 -32.78
CA GLY A 15 -41.06 -1.73 -32.50
C GLY A 15 -40.63 -1.17 -31.14
N ILE A 16 -40.75 -1.98 -30.09
CA ILE A 16 -40.03 -1.77 -28.83
C ILE A 16 -38.58 -2.13 -29.11
N ALA A 17 -37.71 -1.12 -29.20
CA ALA A 17 -36.27 -1.33 -29.18
C ALA A 17 -35.89 -1.82 -27.77
N VAL A 18 -35.80 -3.14 -27.61
CA VAL A 18 -35.12 -3.75 -26.46
C VAL A 18 -33.65 -3.41 -26.60
N VAL A 19 -33.16 -2.49 -25.77
CA VAL A 19 -31.72 -2.35 -25.54
C VAL A 19 -31.31 -3.59 -24.76
N THR A 20 -30.95 -4.66 -25.48
CA THR A 20 -30.23 -5.76 -24.87
C THR A 20 -28.87 -5.23 -24.47
N SER A 21 -28.65 -5.02 -23.16
CA SER A 21 -27.31 -4.89 -22.61
C SER A 21 -26.47 -6.02 -23.19
N LEU A 22 -25.42 -5.68 -23.96
CA LEU A 22 -24.31 -6.60 -24.13
C LEU A 22 -23.74 -6.83 -22.73
N ALA A 23 -24.14 -7.92 -22.11
CA ALA A 23 -23.39 -8.52 -21.03
C ALA A 23 -22.02 -8.86 -21.64
N ILE A 24 -21.01 -8.04 -21.34
CA ILE A 24 -19.62 -8.44 -21.51
C ILE A 24 -19.46 -9.62 -20.56
N SER A 25 -19.56 -10.81 -21.11
CA SER A 25 -19.15 -12.02 -20.43
C SER A 25 -17.66 -11.86 -20.16
N HIS A 26 -17.28 -11.58 -18.91
CA HIS A 26 -15.92 -11.81 -18.43
C HIS A 26 -15.70 -13.33 -18.37
N THR A 27 -15.63 -13.96 -19.54
CA THR A 27 -15.06 -15.28 -19.69
C THR A 27 -13.56 -15.15 -19.48
N GLY A 28 -13.11 -15.62 -18.31
CA GLY A 28 -11.79 -16.19 -18.10
C GLY A 28 -10.59 -15.35 -18.54
N CYS A 29 -10.01 -14.65 -17.58
CA CYS A 29 -8.56 -14.48 -17.54
C CYS A 29 -8.03 -15.08 -16.24
N ASN A 30 -8.20 -16.40 -16.06
CA ASN A 30 -7.27 -17.18 -15.27
C ASN A 30 -6.02 -17.34 -16.13
N GLN A 31 -5.24 -16.26 -16.24
CA GLN A 31 -3.82 -16.43 -16.51
C GLN A 31 -3.23 -16.75 -15.14
N GLU A 32 -2.85 -18.00 -14.91
CA GLU A 32 -1.79 -18.28 -13.92
C GLU A 32 -0.52 -17.60 -14.45
N GLN A 33 -0.44 -16.28 -14.23
CA GLN A 33 0.81 -15.57 -14.37
C GLN A 33 1.76 -16.20 -13.35
N GLY A 34 2.88 -16.74 -13.84
CA GLY A 34 3.87 -17.37 -12.99
C GLY A 34 4.24 -16.45 -11.83
N VAL A 35 4.36 -17.03 -10.63
CA VAL A 35 4.74 -16.29 -9.41
C VAL A 35 6.10 -15.62 -9.65
N SER A 36 6.15 -14.30 -9.49
CA SER A 36 7.40 -13.55 -9.68
C SER A 36 8.43 -13.93 -8.61
N ALA A 37 9.72 -13.76 -8.90
CA ALA A 37 10.78 -14.03 -7.90
C ALA A 37 10.61 -13.18 -6.62
N LEU A 38 10.12 -11.94 -6.78
CA LEU A 38 9.82 -11.04 -5.68
C LEU A 38 8.65 -11.58 -4.84
N GLN A 39 7.55 -11.99 -5.50
CA GLN A 39 6.40 -12.59 -4.83
C GLN A 39 6.80 -13.85 -4.05
N LYS A 40 7.51 -14.78 -4.70
CA LYS A 40 7.97 -16.02 -4.06
C LYS A 40 8.80 -15.69 -2.80
N ARG A 41 9.69 -14.72 -2.89
CA ARG A 41 10.54 -14.32 -1.76
C ARG A 41 9.73 -13.81 -0.58
N PHE A 42 8.77 -12.91 -0.79
CA PHE A 42 7.94 -12.39 0.30
C PHE A 42 6.96 -13.45 0.83
N GLU A 43 6.47 -14.36 -0.01
CA GLU A 43 5.70 -15.53 0.44
C GLU A 43 6.55 -16.45 1.32
N ASP A 44 7.82 -16.71 0.98
CA ASP A 44 8.75 -17.50 1.79
C ASP A 44 9.03 -16.81 3.15
N ILE A 45 9.25 -15.48 3.15
CA ILE A 45 9.41 -14.67 4.38
C ILE A 45 8.19 -14.79 5.28
N TYR A 46 6.99 -14.66 4.70
CA TYR A 46 5.74 -14.77 5.45
C TYR A 46 5.50 -16.20 5.98
N ALA A 47 5.76 -17.21 5.15
CA ALA A 47 5.56 -18.62 5.52
C ALA A 47 6.51 -19.07 6.64
N THR A 48 7.75 -18.58 6.64
CA THR A 48 8.75 -18.89 7.66
C THR A 48 8.59 -18.08 8.94
N GLY A 49 7.82 -16.97 8.92
CA GLY A 49 7.65 -16.09 10.07
C GLY A 49 8.94 -15.36 10.47
N ILE A 50 9.88 -15.19 9.54
CA ILE A 50 11.20 -14.64 9.84
C ILE A 50 11.16 -13.18 10.30
N TRP A 51 10.15 -12.42 9.89
CA TRP A 51 9.94 -11.05 10.36
C TRP A 51 9.22 -11.00 11.72
N GLY A 52 8.54 -12.08 12.11
CA GLY A 52 7.82 -12.23 13.37
C GLY A 52 6.81 -13.39 13.33
N GLY A 53 6.39 -13.86 14.51
CA GLY A 53 5.29 -14.82 14.65
C GLY A 53 3.90 -14.18 14.49
N ASP A 54 2.85 -14.98 14.69
CA ASP A 54 1.46 -14.51 14.63
C ASP A 54 1.19 -13.45 15.73
N GLU A 55 1.74 -13.66 16.91
CA GLU A 55 1.70 -12.76 18.06
C GLU A 55 2.52 -11.47 17.88
N HIS A 56 3.37 -11.40 16.86
CA HIS A 56 4.26 -10.28 16.58
C HIS A 56 3.95 -9.62 15.23
N GLY A 57 2.73 -9.08 15.15
CA GLY A 57 2.27 -8.37 13.96
C GLY A 57 1.74 -9.28 12.85
N GLY A 58 1.27 -10.49 13.19
CA GLY A 58 0.66 -11.40 12.21
C GLY A 58 1.64 -11.80 11.11
N ARG A 59 2.88 -12.10 11.48
CA ARG A 59 4.00 -12.39 10.56
C ARG A 59 4.43 -11.24 9.65
N SER A 60 3.83 -10.06 9.79
CA SER A 60 4.29 -8.79 9.17
C SER A 60 5.32 -8.05 10.04
N GLY A 61 5.79 -8.70 11.09
CA GLY A 61 6.86 -8.24 11.98
C GLY A 61 6.46 -7.23 13.05
N GLY A 62 7.39 -7.00 13.99
CA GLY A 62 7.16 -6.19 15.20
C GLY A 62 6.76 -4.73 14.95
N GLY A 63 7.10 -4.18 13.77
CA GLY A 63 6.64 -2.84 13.36
C GLY A 63 5.13 -2.73 13.10
N SER A 64 4.41 -3.86 13.10
CA SER A 64 2.98 -3.99 12.82
C SER A 64 2.13 -4.30 14.06
N THR A 65 2.71 -4.34 15.26
CA THR A 65 1.90 -4.55 16.49
C THR A 65 1.04 -3.32 16.81
N ILE A 66 0.02 -3.51 17.64
CA ILE A 66 -0.91 -2.44 18.03
C ILE A 66 -0.18 -1.30 18.74
N GLU A 67 0.78 -1.63 19.59
CA GLU A 67 1.57 -0.67 20.38
C GLU A 67 2.52 0.13 19.49
N PHE A 68 3.16 -0.52 18.51
CA PHE A 68 4.11 0.12 17.61
C PHE A 68 3.42 1.09 16.64
N THR A 69 2.16 0.81 16.28
CA THR A 69 1.42 1.51 15.22
C THR A 69 0.47 2.59 15.73
N GLU A 70 0.52 2.94 17.02
CA GLU A 70 -0.33 3.97 17.61
C GLU A 70 -0.20 5.33 16.90
N SER A 71 1.04 5.81 16.73
CA SER A 71 1.31 7.06 16.02
C SER A 71 0.87 6.97 14.55
N ALA A 72 1.12 5.84 13.89
CA ALA A 72 0.71 5.62 12.50
C ALA A 72 -0.81 5.72 12.34
N ARG A 73 -1.60 5.10 13.23
CA ARG A 73 -3.08 5.22 13.22
C ARG A 73 -3.52 6.67 13.33
N THR A 74 -2.90 7.43 14.24
CA THR A 74 -3.21 8.85 14.43
C THR A 74 -2.86 9.67 13.19
N ILE A 75 -1.70 9.43 12.58
CA ILE A 75 -1.25 10.13 11.37
C ILE A 75 -2.16 9.81 10.19
N VAL A 76 -2.52 8.55 9.97
CA VAL A 76 -3.42 8.15 8.87
C VAL A 76 -4.76 8.87 8.99
N ARG A 77 -5.39 8.85 10.18
CA ARG A 77 -6.65 9.57 10.42
C ARG A 77 -6.48 11.08 10.20
N LEU A 78 -5.37 11.66 10.68
CA LEU A 78 -5.08 13.08 10.52
C LEU A 78 -4.93 13.47 9.04
N VAL A 79 -4.20 12.66 8.25
CA VAL A 79 -4.04 12.88 6.80
C VAL A 79 -5.39 12.78 6.10
N VAL A 80 -6.22 11.80 6.45
CA VAL A 80 -7.56 11.66 5.88
C VAL A 80 -8.38 12.93 6.06
N ASN A 81 -8.41 13.47 7.28
CA ASN A 81 -9.18 14.67 7.60
C ASN A 81 -8.58 15.94 6.98
N LEU A 82 -7.26 16.15 7.09
CA LEU A 82 -6.61 17.38 6.62
C LEU A 82 -6.62 17.53 5.09
N TYR A 83 -6.56 16.43 4.36
CA TYR A 83 -6.45 16.45 2.89
C TYR A 83 -7.74 16.03 2.19
N ASN A 84 -8.81 15.80 2.96
CA ASN A 84 -10.11 15.34 2.48
C ASN A 84 -9.96 14.09 1.60
N ILE A 85 -9.34 13.05 2.16
CA ILE A 85 -9.14 11.76 1.51
C ILE A 85 -10.42 10.94 1.68
N GLN A 86 -10.97 10.46 0.57
CA GLN A 86 -12.19 9.66 0.55
C GLN A 86 -11.90 8.18 0.27
N SER A 87 -10.70 7.90 -0.25
CA SER A 87 -10.28 6.55 -0.61
C SER A 87 -8.77 6.35 -0.50
N MET A 88 -8.36 5.14 -0.09
CA MET A 88 -6.95 4.78 0.08
C MET A 88 -6.63 3.41 -0.52
N VAL A 89 -5.52 3.32 -1.25
CA VAL A 89 -4.81 2.06 -1.54
C VAL A 89 -3.70 1.92 -0.50
N ASP A 90 -3.74 0.87 0.31
CA ASP A 90 -2.69 0.50 1.24
C ASP A 90 -1.88 -0.65 0.64
N THR A 91 -0.61 -0.39 0.32
CA THR A 91 0.24 -1.38 -0.33
C THR A 91 1.69 -1.28 0.17
N PRO A 92 2.22 -2.30 0.86
CA PRO A 92 1.55 -3.54 1.27
C PRO A 92 0.59 -3.32 2.45
N CYS A 93 -0.57 -4.00 2.42
CA CYS A 93 -1.52 -3.96 3.54
C CYS A 93 -1.20 -4.93 4.69
N GLY A 94 -0.37 -5.95 4.44
CA GLY A 94 0.04 -6.93 5.44
C GLY A 94 -1.14 -7.68 6.08
N ALA A 95 -0.92 -8.25 7.27
CA ALA A 95 -1.92 -9.05 7.98
C ALA A 95 -3.08 -8.26 8.61
N MET A 96 -3.21 -6.96 8.32
CA MET A 96 -4.30 -6.10 8.82
C MET A 96 -4.49 -6.17 10.34
N VAL A 97 -3.39 -6.22 11.10
CA VAL A 97 -3.43 -6.29 12.57
C VAL A 97 -3.96 -4.99 13.16
N TRP A 98 -3.43 -3.86 12.73
CA TRP A 98 -3.72 -2.54 13.30
C TRP A 98 -4.62 -1.66 12.42
N THR A 99 -4.57 -1.84 11.09
CA THR A 99 -5.30 -1.03 10.11
C THR A 99 -6.82 -0.99 10.37
N PRO A 100 -7.51 -2.09 10.77
CA PRO A 100 -8.93 -2.03 11.10
C PRO A 100 -9.27 -1.04 12.22
N HIS A 101 -8.37 -0.83 13.18
CA HIS A 101 -8.62 0.10 14.28
C HIS A 101 -8.77 1.54 13.79
N VAL A 102 -7.98 1.95 12.79
CA VAL A 102 -8.09 3.30 12.22
C VAL A 102 -9.20 3.38 11.16
N LEU A 103 -9.36 2.35 10.31
CA LEU A 103 -10.40 2.36 9.28
C LEU A 103 -11.81 2.37 9.87
N ASN A 104 -12.06 1.62 10.96
CA ASN A 104 -13.35 1.65 11.63
C ASN A 104 -13.67 3.05 12.19
N VAL A 105 -12.68 3.74 12.77
CA VAL A 105 -12.85 5.10 13.28
C VAL A 105 -13.10 6.09 12.16
N ILE A 106 -12.32 6.01 11.06
CA ILE A 106 -12.56 6.85 9.88
C ILE A 106 -13.98 6.65 9.36
N GLN A 107 -14.45 5.42 9.21
CA GLN A 107 -15.80 5.14 8.72
C GLN A 107 -16.91 5.52 9.71
N ALA A 108 -16.67 5.46 11.01
CA ALA A 108 -17.67 5.82 12.00
C ALA A 108 -17.82 7.34 12.16
N ASP A 109 -16.69 8.05 12.23
CA ASP A 109 -16.66 9.43 12.72
C ASP A 109 -16.38 10.46 11.63
N ASP A 110 -15.62 10.10 10.59
CA ASP A 110 -15.04 11.08 9.67
C ASP A 110 -15.61 10.96 8.25
N VAL A 111 -15.56 9.76 7.65
CA VAL A 111 -15.91 9.47 6.26
C VAL A 111 -16.65 8.12 6.15
N PRO A 112 -17.99 8.07 6.31
CA PRO A 112 -18.75 6.81 6.29
C PRO A 112 -18.62 5.99 5.01
N SER A 113 -18.42 6.64 3.86
CA SER A 113 -18.23 6.01 2.57
C SER A 113 -16.76 5.71 2.23
N PHE A 114 -15.84 5.77 3.21
CA PHE A 114 -14.41 5.62 2.96
C PHE A 114 -14.10 4.27 2.30
N ARG A 115 -13.48 4.33 1.12
CA ARG A 115 -13.11 3.13 0.34
C ARG A 115 -11.66 2.76 0.61
N TYR A 116 -11.45 1.49 0.93
CA TYR A 116 -10.13 0.95 1.22
C TYR A 116 -9.82 -0.22 0.29
N LEU A 117 -8.64 -0.20 -0.32
CA LEU A 117 -8.07 -1.34 -1.02
C LEU A 117 -6.74 -1.71 -0.37
N GLY A 118 -6.68 -2.90 0.22
CA GLY A 118 -5.44 -3.50 0.68
C GLY A 118 -4.80 -4.34 -0.41
N GLY A 119 -3.69 -3.87 -0.97
CA GLY A 119 -2.87 -4.63 -1.91
C GLY A 119 -1.69 -5.28 -1.19
N ASP A 120 -1.43 -6.56 -1.41
CA ASP A 120 -0.21 -7.21 -0.92
C ASP A 120 0.27 -8.26 -1.92
N ILE A 121 1.59 -8.39 -2.09
CA ILE A 121 2.17 -9.37 -3.01
C ILE A 121 2.01 -10.81 -2.47
N VAL A 122 1.87 -10.97 -1.14
CA VAL A 122 1.78 -12.27 -0.46
C VAL A 122 0.36 -12.82 -0.55
N ARG A 123 0.15 -13.80 -1.44
CA ARG A 123 -1.17 -14.37 -1.73
C ARG A 123 -1.89 -14.93 -0.48
N PRO A 124 -1.23 -15.69 0.43
CA PRO A 124 -1.89 -16.17 1.64
C PRO A 124 -2.41 -15.06 2.56
N VAL A 125 -1.70 -13.94 2.66
CA VAL A 125 -2.12 -12.76 3.46
C VAL A 125 -3.40 -12.16 2.90
N VAL A 126 -3.43 -11.93 1.58
CA VAL A 126 -4.61 -11.37 0.90
C VAL A 126 -5.81 -12.29 1.05
N GLN A 127 -5.64 -13.60 0.87
CA GLN A 127 -6.71 -14.58 1.05
C GLN A 127 -7.27 -14.59 2.47
N ALA A 128 -6.40 -14.54 3.48
CA ALA A 128 -6.80 -14.45 4.88
C ALA A 128 -7.59 -13.15 5.17
N ASN A 129 -7.13 -12.01 4.64
CA ASN A 129 -7.82 -10.73 4.80
C ASN A 129 -9.19 -10.72 4.12
N ARG A 130 -9.32 -11.24 2.89
CA ARG A 130 -10.62 -11.38 2.19
C ARG A 130 -11.61 -12.18 3.03
N ALA A 131 -11.17 -13.31 3.60
CA ALA A 131 -12.03 -14.14 4.43
C ALA A 131 -12.43 -13.43 5.74
N LYS A 132 -11.47 -12.78 6.41
CA LYS A 132 -11.66 -12.11 7.70
C LYS A 132 -12.57 -10.88 7.62
N PHE A 133 -12.50 -10.12 6.53
CA PHE A 133 -13.21 -8.85 6.38
C PHE A 133 -14.31 -8.89 5.31
N LYS A 134 -14.83 -10.08 4.98
CA LYS A 134 -15.92 -10.27 3.99
C LYS A 134 -17.17 -9.42 4.26
N ASP A 135 -17.44 -9.10 5.53
CA ASP A 135 -18.62 -8.33 5.96
C ASP A 135 -18.37 -6.80 5.93
N LYS A 136 -17.20 -6.35 5.45
CA LYS A 136 -16.83 -4.94 5.28
C LYS A 136 -16.90 -4.54 3.80
N PRO A 137 -18.06 -4.07 3.29
CA PRO A 137 -18.27 -3.90 1.84
C PRO A 137 -17.34 -2.86 1.19
N ASN A 138 -16.82 -1.91 1.96
CA ASN A 138 -15.91 -0.88 1.46
C ASN A 138 -14.43 -1.24 1.62
N TRP A 139 -14.10 -2.44 2.14
CA TRP A 139 -12.73 -2.92 2.29
C TRP A 139 -12.50 -4.07 1.33
N THR A 140 -11.67 -3.82 0.33
CA THR A 140 -11.30 -4.79 -0.70
C THR A 140 -9.84 -5.18 -0.55
N PHE A 141 -9.49 -6.36 -1.04
CA PHE A 141 -8.12 -6.87 -0.95
C PHE A 141 -7.72 -7.55 -2.23
N GLU A 142 -6.51 -7.30 -2.71
CA GLU A 142 -6.00 -7.86 -3.97
C GLU A 142 -4.55 -8.30 -3.85
N VAL A 143 -4.20 -9.37 -4.58
CA VAL A 143 -2.80 -9.75 -4.76
C VAL A 143 -2.21 -8.74 -5.71
N PHE A 144 -1.24 -7.97 -5.23
CA PHE A 144 -0.82 -6.73 -5.87
C PHE A 144 0.68 -6.50 -5.69
N ASP A 145 1.44 -6.53 -6.79
CA ASP A 145 2.85 -6.16 -6.82
C ASP A 145 2.98 -4.69 -7.19
N PHE A 146 3.07 -3.81 -6.18
CA PHE A 146 3.16 -2.36 -6.40
C PHE A 146 4.43 -1.91 -7.15
N THR A 147 5.41 -2.80 -7.38
CA THR A 147 6.57 -2.50 -8.21
C THR A 147 6.27 -2.62 -9.71
N LYS A 148 5.20 -3.32 -10.10
CA LYS A 148 4.90 -3.65 -11.51
C LYS A 148 3.47 -3.37 -11.92
N ASP A 149 2.53 -3.73 -11.06
CA ASP A 149 1.10 -3.64 -11.34
C ASP A 149 0.64 -2.20 -11.20
N PRO A 150 -0.08 -1.63 -12.18
CA PRO A 150 -0.58 -0.25 -12.09
C PRO A 150 -1.41 -0.04 -10.83
N ILE A 151 -1.16 1.05 -10.11
CA ILE A 151 -2.01 1.45 -8.97
C ILE A 151 -3.44 1.69 -9.48
N PRO A 152 -4.46 1.05 -8.90
CA PRO A 152 -5.84 1.20 -9.36
C PRO A 152 -6.33 2.65 -9.33
N ASP A 153 -7.11 3.01 -10.35
CA ASP A 153 -7.71 4.34 -10.47
C ASP A 153 -8.79 4.59 -9.41
N GLY A 154 -9.09 5.87 -9.19
CA GLY A 154 -10.17 6.30 -8.30
C GLY A 154 -9.80 6.28 -6.81
N TYR A 155 -8.53 6.21 -6.45
CA TYR A 155 -8.07 6.32 -5.08
C TYR A 155 -7.37 7.67 -4.83
N ASP A 156 -7.66 8.34 -3.72
CA ASP A 156 -7.05 9.64 -3.41
C ASP A 156 -5.64 9.50 -2.84
N LEU A 157 -5.41 8.47 -2.02
CA LEU A 157 -4.18 8.26 -1.28
C LEU A 157 -3.58 6.89 -1.57
N ILE A 158 -2.28 6.85 -1.87
CA ILE A 158 -1.46 5.64 -1.76
C ILE A 158 -0.78 5.69 -0.39
N PHE A 159 -0.93 4.63 0.39
CA PHE A 159 -0.22 4.43 1.65
C PHE A 159 0.78 3.29 1.48
N ASN A 160 2.06 3.57 1.74
CA ASN A 160 3.15 2.60 1.61
C ASN A 160 4.06 2.72 2.83
N ARG A 161 3.79 1.93 3.87
CA ARG A 161 4.54 1.98 5.12
C ARG A 161 5.36 0.71 5.30
N ASP A 162 6.60 0.90 5.75
CA ASP A 162 7.49 -0.18 6.21
C ASP A 162 7.82 -1.28 5.19
N VAL A 163 7.90 -0.96 3.89
CA VAL A 163 8.30 -1.92 2.85
C VAL A 163 9.52 -1.50 2.02
N LEU A 164 9.73 -0.21 1.75
CA LEU A 164 10.79 0.22 0.83
C LEU A 164 12.19 -0.10 1.39
N GLN A 165 12.35 -0.12 2.72
CA GLN A 165 13.56 -0.61 3.39
C GLN A 165 13.90 -2.10 3.11
N HIS A 166 12.96 -2.84 2.52
CA HIS A 166 13.07 -4.26 2.21
C HIS A 166 13.24 -4.54 0.72
N LEU A 167 13.41 -3.52 -0.10
CA LEU A 167 13.56 -3.66 -1.53
C LEU A 167 14.96 -3.25 -1.97
N SER A 168 15.43 -3.90 -3.03
CA SER A 168 16.58 -3.43 -3.78
C SER A 168 16.31 -2.03 -4.34
N CYS A 169 17.39 -1.29 -4.63
CA CYS A 169 17.25 0.06 -5.15
C CYS A 169 16.42 0.11 -6.44
N ASP A 170 16.62 -0.86 -7.35
CA ASP A 170 15.84 -0.95 -8.58
C ASP A 170 14.34 -1.12 -8.31
N HIS A 171 13.94 -2.01 -7.39
CA HIS A 171 12.54 -2.19 -7.04
C HIS A 171 11.94 -0.98 -6.30
N ILE A 172 12.75 -0.22 -5.55
CA ILE A 172 12.30 1.06 -4.98
C ILE A 172 12.02 2.07 -6.11
N VAL A 173 12.89 2.16 -7.11
CA VAL A 173 12.67 3.04 -8.28
C VAL A 173 11.41 2.61 -9.04
N ASP A 174 11.23 1.30 -9.26
CA ASP A 174 10.02 0.74 -9.89
C ASP A 174 8.75 1.14 -9.12
N ALA A 175 8.74 0.95 -7.80
CA ALA A 175 7.63 1.34 -6.93
C ALA A 175 7.31 2.85 -7.02
N LEU A 176 8.32 3.70 -6.85
CA LEU A 176 8.14 5.15 -6.89
C LEU A 176 7.66 5.63 -8.26
N GLN A 177 8.19 5.04 -9.34
CA GLN A 177 7.76 5.35 -10.70
C GLN A 177 6.30 4.91 -10.94
N ASN A 178 5.91 3.76 -10.40
CA ASN A 178 4.55 3.25 -10.50
C ASN A 178 3.56 4.12 -9.71
N PHE A 179 3.92 4.56 -8.50
CA PHE A 179 3.13 5.53 -7.74
C PHE A 179 2.93 6.83 -8.51
N ALA A 180 3.98 7.34 -9.16
CA ALA A 180 3.91 8.56 -9.98
C ALA A 180 3.00 8.41 -11.20
N ARG A 181 2.87 7.21 -11.78
CA ARG A 181 1.98 6.96 -12.91
C ARG A 181 0.50 6.92 -12.53
N SER A 182 0.19 6.76 -11.24
CA SER A 182 -1.19 6.73 -10.76
C SER A 182 -1.95 8.04 -10.97
N ASN A 183 -3.27 7.95 -10.86
CA ASN A 183 -4.16 9.09 -10.77
C ASN A 183 -4.50 9.48 -9.32
N ALA A 184 -3.79 8.92 -8.33
CA ALA A 184 -3.95 9.34 -6.94
C ALA A 184 -3.51 10.79 -6.74
N ARG A 185 -4.00 11.40 -5.66
CA ARG A 185 -3.63 12.78 -5.29
C ARG A 185 -2.33 12.77 -4.48
N TYR A 186 -2.21 11.83 -3.55
CA TYR A 186 -1.09 11.79 -2.62
C TYR A 186 -0.47 10.40 -2.46
N LEU A 187 0.80 10.39 -2.08
CA LEU A 187 1.53 9.25 -1.51
C LEU A 187 1.90 9.58 -0.07
N LEU A 188 1.50 8.74 0.89
CA LEU A 188 2.00 8.75 2.26
C LEU A 188 2.94 7.54 2.44
N VAL A 189 4.24 7.81 2.54
CA VAL A 189 5.27 6.77 2.51
C VAL A 189 6.17 6.82 3.75
N GLY A 190 6.50 5.64 4.28
CA GLY A 190 7.38 5.50 5.43
C GLY A 190 8.86 5.62 5.10
N GLN A 191 9.62 6.24 6.01
CA GLN A 191 11.08 6.24 5.98
C GLN A 191 11.67 6.37 7.41
N HIS A 192 12.98 6.37 7.53
CA HIS A 192 13.70 6.55 8.80
C HIS A 192 14.28 7.95 8.93
N LYS A 193 14.44 8.41 10.17
CA LYS A 193 15.12 9.67 10.50
C LYS A 193 16.63 9.41 10.56
N THR A 194 17.41 10.27 9.91
CA THR A 194 18.88 10.31 10.01
C THR A 194 19.54 9.01 9.50
N VAL A 195 19.80 8.97 8.19
CA VAL A 195 20.54 7.89 7.52
C VAL A 195 21.85 8.47 7.00
N GLU A 196 22.97 7.77 7.18
CA GLU A 196 24.26 8.22 6.62
C GLU A 196 24.27 8.13 5.09
N SER A 197 23.75 7.03 4.55
CA SER A 197 23.54 6.81 3.12
C SER A 197 22.53 5.68 2.91
N ASN A 198 21.72 5.76 1.84
CA ASN A 198 20.93 4.61 1.40
C ASN A 198 21.85 3.48 0.94
N LEU A 199 21.40 2.23 1.11
CA LEU A 199 22.14 1.03 0.71
C LEU A 199 21.38 0.30 -0.38
N ASN A 200 22.09 -0.40 -1.26
CA ASN A 200 21.47 -1.43 -2.09
C ASN A 200 21.47 -2.75 -1.32
N VAL A 201 20.30 -3.37 -1.22
CA VAL A 201 20.09 -4.65 -0.54
C VAL A 201 19.46 -5.66 -1.49
N GLU A 202 19.60 -6.95 -1.17
CA GLU A 202 18.70 -7.93 -1.78
C GLU A 202 17.28 -7.74 -1.24
N ASP A 203 16.26 -7.95 -2.07
CA ASP A 203 14.87 -7.89 -1.61
C ASP A 203 14.68 -8.80 -0.38
N GLY A 204 13.81 -8.39 0.54
CA GLY A 204 13.55 -9.05 1.81
C GLY A 204 14.56 -8.74 2.93
N GLN A 205 15.75 -8.20 2.62
CA GLN A 205 16.68 -7.70 3.65
C GLN A 205 16.18 -6.38 4.25
N PHE A 206 16.99 -5.68 5.04
CA PHE A 206 16.60 -4.43 5.70
C PHE A 206 17.73 -3.40 5.64
N PHE A 207 17.38 -2.14 5.42
CA PHE A 207 18.26 -0.99 5.67
C PHE A 207 17.43 0.21 6.13
N PHE A 208 18.06 1.19 6.76
CA PHE A 208 17.38 2.46 7.05
C PHE A 208 17.32 3.29 5.77
N ILE A 209 16.11 3.53 5.26
CA ILE A 209 15.88 4.34 4.07
C ILE A 209 15.61 5.80 4.42
N ASP A 210 16.19 6.74 3.65
CA ASP A 210 15.79 8.16 3.60
C ASP A 210 15.59 8.58 2.13
N LEU A 211 14.33 8.80 1.74
CA LEU A 211 13.96 9.10 0.36
C LEU A 211 14.42 10.49 -0.09
N ARG A 212 14.88 11.35 0.83
CA ARG A 212 15.41 12.67 0.50
C ARG A 212 16.87 12.62 0.06
N MET A 213 17.58 11.53 0.39
CA MET A 213 18.98 11.33 0.04
C MET A 213 19.14 10.64 -1.32
N ALA A 214 20.37 10.62 -1.82
CA ALA A 214 20.71 9.87 -3.02
C ALA A 214 20.34 8.38 -2.85
N PRO A 215 19.84 7.72 -3.90
CA PRO A 215 19.63 8.25 -5.25
C PRO A 215 18.24 8.86 -5.46
N PHE A 216 17.36 8.84 -4.45
CA PHE A 216 15.93 9.13 -4.59
C PHE A 216 15.60 10.63 -4.64
N HIS A 217 16.34 11.46 -3.90
CA HIS A 217 16.24 12.93 -3.93
C HIS A 217 14.81 13.51 -3.86
N LEU A 218 13.88 12.85 -3.15
CA LEU A 218 12.52 13.33 -2.93
C LEU A 218 12.49 14.42 -1.85
N VAL A 219 13.11 15.57 -2.14
CA VAL A 219 13.40 16.62 -1.14
C VAL A 219 12.23 17.58 -0.84
N LYS A 220 11.10 17.45 -1.53
CA LYS A 220 9.93 18.33 -1.38
C LYS A 220 8.67 17.57 -0.94
N PRO A 221 8.65 16.97 0.28
CA PRO A 221 7.40 16.47 0.83
C PRO A 221 6.43 17.63 1.08
N THR A 222 5.15 17.43 0.75
CA THR A 222 4.05 18.32 1.13
C THR A 222 3.97 18.45 2.65
N ARG A 223 4.18 17.34 3.37
CA ARG A 223 4.24 17.33 4.83
C ARG A 223 5.07 16.15 5.35
N VAL A 224 5.67 16.34 6.52
CA VAL A 224 6.40 15.30 7.25
C VAL A 224 5.71 15.09 8.60
N PHE A 225 5.46 13.83 8.95
CA PHE A 225 4.89 13.44 10.23
C PHE A 225 5.89 12.58 11.00
N GLU A 226 6.11 12.89 12.27
CA GLU A 226 6.94 12.04 13.13
C GLU A 226 6.12 10.85 13.63
N GLU A 227 6.60 9.64 13.32
CA GLU A 227 6.01 8.39 13.76
C GLU A 227 6.85 7.84 14.93
N TYR A 228 6.30 7.95 16.14
CA TYR A 228 6.94 7.47 17.36
C TYR A 228 6.45 6.07 17.73
N VAL A 229 7.34 5.28 18.34
CA VAL A 229 7.08 3.93 18.82
C VAL A 229 6.66 3.95 20.30
N GLY A 230 5.45 3.45 20.58
CA GLY A 230 4.91 3.28 21.93
C GLY A 230 4.36 4.56 22.59
N HIS A 231 3.66 4.40 23.72
CA HIS A 231 3.25 5.50 24.61
C HIS A 231 4.51 6.18 25.17
N LEU A 232 5.05 7.17 24.46
CA LEU A 232 6.09 8.02 25.01
C LEU A 232 5.43 9.09 25.89
N PRO A 233 5.83 9.21 27.16
CA PRO A 233 5.42 10.33 28.00
C PRO A 233 5.73 11.68 27.30
N PRO A 234 4.90 12.72 27.48
CA PRO A 234 5.06 14.01 26.78
C PRO A 234 6.45 14.66 26.91
N ASP A 235 7.15 14.43 28.03
CA ASP A 235 8.51 14.93 28.27
C ASP A 235 9.60 14.17 27.49
N VAL A 236 9.30 12.95 27.02
CA VAL A 236 10.15 12.15 26.14
C VAL A 236 9.95 12.55 24.67
N ILE A 237 8.72 12.92 24.28
CA ILE A 237 8.41 13.51 22.97
C ILE A 237 9.23 14.79 22.77
N ALA A 238 9.31 15.65 23.80
CA ALA A 238 10.06 16.91 23.76
C ALA A 238 11.59 16.74 23.62
N LYS A 239 12.15 15.59 23.98
CA LYS A 239 13.60 15.31 23.92
C LYS A 239 14.06 14.69 22.60
N GLY A 240 13.14 14.45 21.67
CA GLY A 240 13.44 13.78 20.42
C GLY A 240 13.77 12.29 20.63
N CYS A 241 13.53 11.52 19.58
CA CYS A 241 13.71 10.09 19.59
C CYS A 241 15.20 9.70 19.77
N ARG A 242 15.52 8.98 20.86
CA ARG A 242 16.90 8.69 21.32
C ARG A 242 17.52 7.40 20.77
N LYS A 243 16.76 6.58 20.04
CA LYS A 243 17.23 5.34 19.39
C LYS A 243 16.91 5.39 17.89
N PRO A 244 17.89 5.26 16.98
CA PRO A 244 17.67 5.36 15.53
C PRO A 244 16.56 4.45 14.99
N GLU A 245 16.43 3.26 15.57
CA GLU A 245 15.42 2.25 15.23
C GLU A 245 13.97 2.66 15.56
N ALA A 246 13.80 3.70 16.39
CA ALA A 246 12.51 4.17 16.89
C ALA A 246 12.04 5.48 16.25
N CYS A 247 12.81 6.03 15.29
CA CYS A 247 12.54 7.35 14.72
C CYS A 247 12.10 7.21 13.26
N LYS A 248 10.81 6.98 13.07
CA LYS A 248 10.22 6.85 11.73
C LYS A 248 9.54 8.15 11.32
N LEU A 249 9.44 8.34 10.01
CA LEU A 249 8.72 9.45 9.42
C LEU A 249 7.70 8.89 8.43
N LEU A 250 6.51 9.47 8.41
CA LEU A 250 5.59 9.34 7.29
C LEU A 250 5.67 10.62 6.46
N MET A 251 6.03 10.46 5.20
CA MET A 251 6.28 11.52 4.24
C MET A 251 5.08 11.61 3.31
N LEU A 252 4.39 12.74 3.28
CA LEU A 252 3.31 12.98 2.34
C LEU A 252 3.85 13.74 1.12
N TYR A 253 3.66 13.17 -0.06
CA TYR A 253 3.98 13.79 -1.35
C TYR A 253 2.72 13.93 -2.18
N GLU A 254 2.62 15.01 -2.95
CA GLU A 254 1.70 15.07 -4.08
C GLU A 254 2.20 14.19 -5.23
N ILE A 255 1.31 13.43 -5.85
CA ILE A 255 1.66 12.62 -7.02
C ILE A 255 2.15 13.51 -8.18
N GLN A 256 1.67 14.75 -8.29
CA GLN A 256 2.13 15.71 -9.30
C GLN A 256 3.60 16.09 -9.14
N TYR A 257 4.13 16.10 -7.91
CA TYR A 257 5.57 16.27 -7.68
C TYR A 257 6.34 15.03 -8.16
N LEU A 258 5.86 13.83 -7.83
CA LEU A 258 6.50 12.58 -8.25
C LEU A 258 6.55 12.43 -9.78
N LYS A 259 5.52 12.90 -10.50
CA LYS A 259 5.48 12.92 -11.98
C LYS A 259 6.61 13.73 -12.63
N GLN A 260 7.23 14.65 -11.89
CA GLN A 260 8.33 15.50 -12.39
C GLN A 260 9.71 14.87 -12.20
N ILE A 261 9.79 13.73 -11.51
CA ILE A 261 11.05 13.08 -11.16
C ILE A 261 11.63 12.33 -12.35
N ASP A 262 12.93 12.47 -12.57
CA ASP A 262 13.67 11.68 -13.55
C ASP A 262 14.02 10.30 -12.97
N TYR A 263 13.10 9.35 -13.17
CA TYR A 263 13.27 7.97 -12.72
C TYR A 263 14.39 7.22 -13.44
N ALA A 264 14.78 7.65 -14.64
CA ALA A 264 15.90 7.05 -15.36
C ALA A 264 17.24 7.45 -14.71
N ALA A 265 17.40 8.75 -14.40
CA ALA A 265 18.55 9.23 -13.64
C ALA A 265 18.58 8.64 -12.22
N MET A 266 17.43 8.54 -11.55
CA MET A 266 17.32 7.87 -10.24
C MET A 266 17.81 6.41 -10.31
N ARG A 267 17.41 5.66 -11.34
CA ARG A 267 17.88 4.28 -11.55
C ARG A 267 19.39 4.21 -11.80
N GLN A 268 19.94 5.12 -12.60
CA GLN A 268 21.40 5.18 -12.80
C GLN A 268 22.12 5.43 -11.46
N GLY A 269 21.55 6.24 -10.58
CA GLY A 269 22.05 6.48 -9.23
C GLY A 269 22.12 5.22 -8.35
N CYS A 270 21.28 4.21 -8.60
CA CYS A 270 21.33 2.93 -7.86
C CYS A 270 22.66 2.19 -8.03
N ALA A 271 23.37 2.37 -9.15
CA ALA A 271 24.69 1.78 -9.34
C ALA A 271 25.78 2.42 -8.46
N SER A 272 25.52 3.60 -7.91
CA SER A 272 26.48 4.39 -7.14
C SER A 272 26.33 4.25 -5.62
N ILE A 273 25.24 3.64 -5.14
CA ILE A 273 25.05 3.43 -3.70
C ILE A 273 25.75 2.15 -3.23
N PRO A 274 26.32 2.14 -2.02
CA PRO A 274 27.04 0.98 -1.52
C PRO A 274 26.09 -0.21 -1.31
N ALA A 275 26.58 -1.41 -1.65
CA ALA A 275 25.92 -2.64 -1.25
C ALA A 275 26.02 -2.81 0.26
N LYS A 276 24.97 -3.38 0.87
CA LYS A 276 24.98 -3.66 2.30
C LYS A 276 26.13 -4.60 2.70
N PRO A 277 26.97 -4.26 3.69
CA PRO A 277 28.07 -5.12 4.13
C PRO A 277 27.57 -6.49 4.61
N LYS A 278 28.27 -7.57 4.21
CA LYS A 278 28.00 -8.94 4.69
C LYS A 278 28.17 -9.00 6.22
N GLY A 279 27.21 -9.60 6.92
CA GLY A 279 27.23 -9.80 8.38
C GLY A 279 26.44 -8.78 9.23
N HIS A 280 25.90 -7.71 8.64
CA HIS A 280 25.01 -6.77 9.35
C HIS A 280 23.52 -7.16 9.15
N GLN A 281 23.09 -8.23 9.81
CA GLN A 281 21.80 -8.88 9.51
C GLN A 281 20.70 -8.67 10.54
N ARG A 282 20.74 -7.60 11.33
CA ARG A 282 19.71 -7.40 12.33
C ARG A 282 18.61 -6.52 11.78
N HIS A 283 17.46 -7.14 11.51
CA HIS A 283 16.20 -6.41 11.55
C HIS A 283 16.05 -5.89 12.99
N PRO A 284 15.84 -4.58 13.20
CA PRO A 284 15.86 -3.99 14.55
C PRO A 284 14.80 -4.60 15.48
N THR A 285 13.71 -5.13 14.91
CA THR A 285 12.64 -5.79 15.67
C THR A 285 12.77 -7.33 15.76
N ASN A 286 13.82 -7.94 15.20
CA ASN A 286 14.09 -9.37 15.34
C ASN A 286 15.49 -9.59 15.95
N PRO A 287 15.62 -9.55 17.29
CA PRO A 287 16.90 -9.74 17.97
C PRO A 287 17.44 -11.18 17.87
N ALA A 288 16.66 -12.14 17.35
CA ALA A 288 17.03 -13.56 17.31
C ALA A 288 17.86 -13.98 16.10
N GLY A 289 18.12 -13.08 15.14
CA GLY A 289 19.14 -13.27 14.10
C GLY A 289 18.95 -14.49 13.19
N ARG A 290 17.70 -14.92 12.92
CA ARG A 290 17.45 -15.92 11.86
C ARG A 290 17.28 -15.20 10.53
N LEU A 291 18.05 -15.67 9.54
CA LEU A 291 18.10 -15.26 8.15
C LEU A 291 17.20 -16.09 7.25
#